data_AF-A0A699U0A2-F1
#
_entry.id   AF-A0A699U0A2-F1
#
_cell.length_a   1.000
_cell.length_b   1.000
_cell.length_c   1.000
_cell.angle_alpha   90.00
_cell.angle_beta   90.00
_cell.angle_gamma   90.00
#
_symmetry.space_group_name_H-M   'P 1'
#
loop_
_entity.id
_entity.type
_entity.pdbx_description
1 polymer ?
#
loop_
_entity_poly.entity_id
_entity_poly.type
_entity_poly.pdbx_seq_one_letter_code
_entity_poly.pdbx_strand_id
1 'polypeptide(L)'
;GEPTQNLLKLIRPELRLELRAALHQAVQLQTAIEAPNIPWNKNGEAQSLTIRVNPVTQNSDTAKGFLLVMFDLDERAPAAEKVVRTANEPVARQLEAELIQVKARLRHSAEQYEYQAAELRASNEEFQAMNEELRSAAEELETSKEELQSINEELRTVNQELKVKIEEMSVTSNNLQNLINSAGVATVFLDRAFCIRLYTPAAQQL
;
A
#
# COMPACT_ATOMS: atom_id res chain seq x y z
N GLY A 1 9.66 -50.50 -4.28
CA GLY A 1 8.72 -49.38 -4.16
C GLY A 1 7.97 -49.55 -2.86
N GLU A 2 7.90 -48.53 -2.02
CA GLU A 2 7.22 -48.63 -0.73
C GLU A 2 5.71 -48.84 -0.93
N PRO A 3 5.08 -49.81 -0.25
CA PRO A 3 3.65 -50.07 -0.36
C PRO A 3 2.89 -48.86 0.20
N THR A 4 2.07 -48.23 -0.65
CA THR A 4 1.26 -47.09 -0.25
C THR A 4 0.14 -47.56 0.66
N GLN A 5 0.15 -47.17 1.94
CA GLN A 5 -0.86 -47.56 2.94
C GLN A 5 -2.20 -46.81 2.80
N ASN A 6 -2.42 -46.15 1.67
CA ASN A 6 -3.60 -45.33 1.43
C ASN A 6 -4.56 -46.07 0.50
N LEU A 7 -5.63 -46.63 1.07
CA LEU A 7 -6.66 -47.38 0.34
C LEU A 7 -7.19 -46.60 -0.86
N LEU A 8 -7.35 -45.27 -0.75
CA LEU A 8 -7.85 -44.40 -1.83
C LEU A 8 -6.92 -44.33 -3.04
N LYS A 9 -5.62 -44.58 -2.85
CA LYS A 9 -4.63 -44.62 -3.94
C LYS A 9 -4.55 -46.00 -4.59
N LEU A 10 -4.91 -47.06 -3.86
CA LEU A 10 -4.88 -48.45 -4.32
C LEU A 10 -6.15 -48.86 -5.08
N ILE A 11 -7.27 -48.17 -4.85
CA ILE A 11 -8.52 -48.42 -5.57
C ILE A 11 -8.61 -47.62 -6.88
N ARG A 12 -9.35 -48.18 -7.84
CA ARG A 12 -9.58 -47.56 -9.13
C ARG A 12 -10.37 -46.25 -9.00
N PRO A 13 -10.15 -45.26 -9.89
CA PRO A 13 -10.79 -43.95 -9.81
C PRO A 13 -12.32 -44.01 -9.72
N GLU A 14 -12.95 -44.98 -10.37
CA GLU A 14 -14.41 -45.11 -10.40
C GLU A 14 -14.99 -45.44 -9.02
N LEU A 15 -14.22 -46.11 -8.15
CA LEU A 15 -14.65 -46.53 -6.81
C LEU A 15 -14.31 -45.51 -5.72
N ARG A 16 -13.51 -44.48 -6.03
CA ARG A 16 -13.00 -43.52 -5.02
C ARG A 16 -14.08 -42.65 -4.43
N LEU A 17 -15.03 -42.22 -5.26
CA LEU A 17 -16.11 -41.35 -4.83
C LEU A 17 -17.01 -42.06 -3.82
N GLU A 18 -17.48 -43.26 -4.19
CA GLU A 18 -18.36 -44.09 -3.38
C GLU A 18 -17.69 -44.52 -2.06
N LEU A 19 -16.43 -44.98 -2.11
CA LEU A 19 -15.70 -45.35 -0.90
C LEU A 19 -15.49 -44.15 0.03
N ARG A 20 -15.17 -42.96 -0.51
CA ARG A 20 -14.96 -41.75 0.30
C ARG A 20 -16.24 -41.30 0.98
N ALA A 21 -17.38 -41.37 0.28
CA ALA A 21 -18.69 -41.07 0.86
C ALA A 21 -19.03 -42.06 1.99
N ALA A 22 -18.88 -43.36 1.75
CA ALA A 22 -19.16 -44.40 2.75
C ALA A 22 -18.26 -44.29 3.99
N LEU A 23 -16.96 -44.03 3.81
CA LEU A 23 -16.03 -43.80 4.93
C LEU A 23 -16.42 -42.58 5.77
N HIS A 24 -16.74 -41.45 5.11
CA HIS A 24 -17.09 -40.23 5.81
C HIS A 24 -18.40 -40.38 6.60
N GLN A 25 -19.43 -40.98 5.98
CA GLN A 25 -20.69 -41.23 6.64
C GLN A 25 -20.54 -42.23 7.81
N ALA A 26 -19.73 -43.28 7.66
CA ALA A 26 -19.54 -44.29 8.71
C ALA A 26 -18.84 -43.68 9.94
N VAL A 27 -17.92 -42.75 9.72
CA VAL A 27 -17.27 -41.99 10.80
C VAL A 27 -18.24 -41.01 11.46
N GLN A 28 -19.05 -40.29 10.68
CA GLN A 28 -20.00 -39.31 11.24
C GLN A 28 -21.16 -39.96 12.00
N LEU A 29 -21.73 -41.04 11.45
CA LEU A 29 -22.91 -41.70 12.00
C LEU A 29 -22.55 -42.80 13.01
N GLN A 30 -21.29 -43.26 13.05
CA GLN A 30 -20.83 -44.39 13.86
C GLN A 30 -21.65 -45.67 13.64
N THR A 31 -22.20 -45.83 12.44
CA THR A 31 -23.02 -46.98 12.01
C THR A 31 -22.40 -47.69 10.81
N ALA A 32 -22.76 -48.96 10.64
CA ALA A 32 -22.46 -49.74 9.46
C ALA A 32 -23.12 -49.10 8.22
N ILE A 33 -22.35 -48.92 7.14
CA ILE A 33 -22.83 -48.35 5.88
C ILE A 33 -22.53 -49.32 4.74
N GLU A 34 -23.55 -49.54 3.91
CA GLU A 34 -23.46 -50.36 2.72
C GLU A 34 -23.68 -49.49 1.49
N ALA A 35 -22.74 -49.55 0.55
CA ALA A 35 -22.83 -48.96 -0.77
C ALA A 35 -22.99 -50.09 -1.80
N PRO A 36 -24.24 -50.52 -2.09
CA PRO A 36 -24.50 -51.63 -2.99
C PRO A 36 -24.42 -51.22 -4.46
N ASN A 37 -24.21 -52.20 -5.32
CA ASN A 37 -24.41 -52.11 -6.77
C ASN A 37 -23.53 -51.06 -7.49
N ILE A 38 -22.26 -50.97 -7.08
CA ILE A 38 -21.29 -50.09 -7.75
C ILE A 38 -20.90 -50.76 -9.08
N PRO A 39 -21.13 -50.09 -10.23
CA PRO A 39 -20.86 -50.67 -11.53
C PRO A 39 -19.35 -50.85 -11.68
N TRP A 40 -18.93 -52.10 -11.81
CA TRP A 40 -17.54 -52.48 -11.88
C TRP A 40 -17.29 -53.32 -13.13
N ASN A 41 -16.41 -52.83 -14.01
CA ASN A 41 -16.01 -53.56 -15.20
C ASN A 41 -14.64 -54.21 -14.97
N LYS A 42 -14.63 -55.54 -14.91
CA LYS A 42 -13.41 -56.33 -14.94
C LYS A 42 -13.33 -57.02 -16.29
N ASN A 43 -12.40 -56.56 -17.13
CA ASN A 43 -12.06 -57.20 -18.41
C ASN A 43 -13.23 -57.37 -19.41
N GLY A 44 -14.19 -56.44 -19.43
CA GLY A 44 -15.31 -56.44 -20.37
C GLY A 44 -16.61 -57.00 -19.83
N GLU A 45 -16.59 -57.60 -18.63
CA GLU A 45 -17.80 -58.11 -17.96
C GLU A 45 -18.32 -57.09 -16.93
N ALA A 46 -19.62 -56.79 -17.01
CA ALA A 46 -20.30 -55.93 -16.06
C ALA A 46 -20.60 -56.71 -14.78
N GLN A 47 -19.86 -56.40 -13.71
CA GLN A 47 -20.07 -56.93 -12.36
C GLN A 47 -20.55 -55.80 -11.45
N SER A 48 -21.27 -56.16 -10.39
CA SER A 48 -21.66 -55.23 -9.33
C SER A 48 -20.80 -55.48 -8.11
N LEU A 49 -20.21 -54.41 -7.57
CA LEU A 49 -19.45 -54.44 -6.34
C LEU A 49 -20.26 -53.79 -5.22
N THR A 50 -20.35 -54.47 -4.08
CA THR A 50 -20.92 -53.91 -2.85
C THR A 50 -19.80 -53.61 -1.88
N ILE A 51 -19.70 -52.35 -1.44
CA ILE A 51 -18.73 -51.93 -0.43
C ILE A 51 -19.45 -51.81 0.91
N ARG A 52 -18.94 -52.48 1.94
CA ARG A 52 -19.44 -52.35 3.32
C ARG A 52 -18.38 -51.71 4.19
N VAL A 53 -18.75 -50.66 4.91
CA VAL A 53 -17.88 -49.94 5.85
C VAL A 53 -18.47 -50.03 7.24
N ASN A 54 -17.79 -50.76 8.13
CA ASN A 54 -18.21 -50.94 9.51
C ASN A 54 -17.23 -50.25 10.47
N PRO A 55 -17.67 -49.24 11.24
CA PRO A 55 -16.83 -48.64 12.28
C PRO A 55 -16.68 -49.62 13.46
N VAL A 56 -15.45 -49.82 13.93
CA VAL A 56 -15.20 -50.67 15.10
C VAL A 56 -15.47 -49.86 16.38
N THR A 57 -16.65 -50.06 16.96
CA THR A 57 -17.14 -49.30 18.13
C THR A 57 -16.96 -50.02 19.47
N GLN A 58 -16.56 -51.30 19.48
CA GLN A 58 -16.40 -52.06 20.72
C GLN A 58 -15.09 -51.73 21.45
N ASN A 59 -15.20 -51.47 22.76
CA ASN A 59 -14.12 -50.97 23.62
C ASN A 59 -13.06 -52.01 24.04
N SER A 60 -13.21 -53.28 23.65
CA SER A 60 -12.32 -54.37 24.11
C SER A 60 -11.22 -54.74 23.10
N ASP A 61 -11.10 -54.00 21.99
CA ASP A 61 -10.16 -54.33 20.92
C ASP A 61 -9.18 -53.19 20.64
N THR A 62 -7.92 -53.54 20.38
CA THR A 62 -6.85 -52.62 19.93
C THR A 62 -7.21 -51.88 18.62
N ALA A 63 -8.30 -52.28 17.96
CA ALA A 63 -8.87 -51.71 16.75
C ALA A 63 -9.88 -50.57 16.97
N LYS A 64 -9.99 -50.00 18.19
CA LYS A 64 -10.85 -48.83 18.43
C LYS A 64 -10.41 -47.64 17.57
N GLY A 65 -11.30 -47.15 16.72
CA GLY A 65 -11.02 -46.07 15.75
C GLY A 65 -10.62 -46.53 14.35
N PHE A 66 -10.57 -47.84 14.10
CA PHE A 66 -10.40 -48.39 12.75
C PHE A 66 -11.75 -48.61 12.07
N LEU A 67 -11.72 -48.60 10.73
CA LEU A 67 -12.87 -48.90 9.87
C LEU A 67 -12.59 -50.21 9.15
N LEU A 68 -13.52 -51.16 9.24
CA LEU A 68 -13.49 -52.38 8.44
C LEU A 68 -14.16 -52.08 7.10
N VAL A 69 -13.40 -52.22 6.01
CA VAL A 69 -13.89 -52.07 4.64
C VAL A 69 -13.92 -53.44 3.98
N MET A 70 -15.10 -53.90 3.57
CA MET A 70 -15.31 -55.16 2.85
C MET A 70 -15.76 -54.89 1.42
N PHE A 71 -15.29 -55.71 0.49
CA PHE A 71 -15.58 -55.64 -0.93
C PHE A 71 -16.23 -56.96 -1.35
N ASP A 72 -17.55 -56.95 -1.48
CA ASP A 72 -18.32 -58.12 -1.89
C ASP A 72 -18.62 -58.02 -3.38
N LEU A 73 -18.07 -58.96 -4.16
CA LEU A 73 -18.31 -59.07 -5.60
C LEU A 73 -19.55 -59.92 -5.83
N ASP A 74 -20.58 -59.34 -6.44
CA ASP A 74 -21.75 -60.10 -6.91
C ASP A 74 -21.59 -60.42 -8.40
N GLU A 75 -21.51 -61.70 -8.73
CA GLU A 75 -21.51 -62.21 -10.11
C GLU A 75 -22.91 -62.19 -10.76
N ARG A 76 -23.93 -61.80 -10.00
CA ARG A 76 -25.31 -61.78 -10.47
C ARG A 76 -25.64 -60.40 -11.01
N ALA A 77 -25.70 -60.30 -12.34
CA ALA A 77 -26.24 -59.12 -13.01
C ALA A 77 -27.56 -58.70 -12.34
N PRO A 78 -27.70 -57.43 -11.91
CA PRO A 78 -28.87 -57.02 -11.15
C PRO A 78 -30.08 -57.10 -12.07
N ALA A 79 -31.03 -57.97 -11.71
CA ALA A 79 -32.42 -57.75 -12.09
C ALA A 79 -32.78 -56.34 -11.62
N ALA A 80 -33.36 -55.56 -12.54
CA ALA A 80 -33.66 -54.16 -12.35
C ALA A 80 -34.66 -53.94 -11.20
N GLU A 81 -34.17 -53.91 -9.97
CA GLU A 81 -34.85 -53.26 -8.86
C GLU A 81 -34.31 -51.84 -8.76
N LYS A 82 -35.23 -50.89 -8.95
CA LYS A 82 -35.02 -49.45 -8.85
C LYS A 82 -34.61 -49.08 -7.43
N VAL A 83 -33.34 -49.27 -7.08
CA VAL A 83 -32.75 -48.71 -5.87
C VAL A 83 -32.26 -47.30 -6.20
N VAL A 84 -33.19 -46.35 -6.04
CA VAL A 84 -32.98 -44.98 -5.58
C VAL A 84 -31.64 -44.32 -6.02
N ARG A 85 -31.65 -43.74 -7.22
CA ARG A 85 -30.62 -42.81 -7.71
C ARG A 85 -30.63 -41.43 -7.00
N THR A 86 -30.82 -41.34 -5.68
CA THR A 86 -31.07 -40.01 -5.04
C THR A 86 -30.29 -39.69 -3.76
N ALA A 87 -29.12 -40.29 -3.50
CA ALA A 87 -28.34 -39.95 -2.29
C ALA A 87 -26.99 -39.24 -2.53
N ASN A 88 -26.32 -39.44 -3.68
CA ASN A 88 -24.94 -38.95 -3.88
C ASN A 88 -24.77 -37.68 -4.73
N GLU A 89 -25.75 -37.30 -5.57
CA GLU A 89 -25.74 -35.99 -6.23
C GLU A 89 -25.80 -34.78 -5.28
N PRO A 90 -26.59 -34.78 -4.18
CA PRO A 90 -26.73 -33.56 -3.36
C PRO A 90 -25.44 -33.20 -2.61
N VAL A 91 -24.68 -34.19 -2.13
CA VAL A 91 -23.44 -33.94 -1.34
C VAL A 91 -22.30 -33.45 -2.23
N ALA A 92 -22.10 -34.05 -3.41
CA ALA A 92 -21.10 -33.60 -4.36
C ALA A 92 -21.38 -32.16 -4.85
N ARG A 93 -22.65 -31.86 -5.18
CA ARG A 93 -23.07 -30.49 -5.55
C ARG A 93 -22.89 -29.50 -4.41
N GLN A 94 -23.13 -29.92 -3.15
CA GLN A 94 -22.91 -29.05 -1.99
C GLN A 94 -21.42 -28.72 -1.81
N LEU A 95 -20.53 -29.71 -1.91
CA LEU A 95 -19.07 -29.50 -1.84
C LEU A 95 -18.55 -28.62 -2.99
N GLU A 96 -19.08 -28.78 -4.20
CA GLU A 96 -18.75 -27.91 -5.34
C GLU A 96 -19.22 -26.47 -5.10
N ALA A 97 -20.44 -26.29 -4.57
CA ALA A 97 -20.96 -24.97 -4.23
C ALA A 97 -20.13 -24.30 -3.12
N GLU A 98 -19.75 -25.04 -2.07
CA GLU A 98 -18.85 -24.55 -1.02
C GLU A 98 -17.47 -24.19 -1.57
N LEU A 99 -16.91 -25.00 -2.46
CA LEU A 99 -15.61 -24.73 -3.10
C LEU A 99 -15.68 -23.44 -3.94
N ILE A 100 -16.75 -23.25 -4.71
CA ILE A 100 -16.98 -22.01 -5.49
C ILE A 100 -17.08 -20.82 -4.54
N GLN A 101 -17.82 -20.96 -3.44
CA GLN A 101 -17.99 -19.89 -2.45
C GLN A 101 -16.66 -19.52 -1.78
N VAL A 102 -15.86 -20.50 -1.35
CA VAL A 102 -14.55 -20.26 -0.74
C VAL A 102 -13.58 -19.64 -1.74
N LYS A 103 -13.55 -20.11 -2.98
CA LYS A 103 -12.75 -19.49 -4.05
C LYS A 103 -13.16 -18.04 -4.30
N ALA A 104 -14.46 -17.74 -4.30
CA ALA A 104 -14.97 -16.38 -4.44
C ALA A 104 -14.55 -15.49 -3.25
N ARG A 105 -14.64 -15.99 -2.01
CA ARG A 105 -14.15 -15.26 -0.83
C ARG A 105 -12.65 -15.01 -0.88
N LEU A 106 -11.86 -15.99 -1.30
CA LEU A 106 -10.41 -15.84 -1.41
C LEU A 106 -10.04 -14.79 -2.46
N ARG A 107 -10.71 -14.80 -3.63
CA ARG A 107 -10.53 -13.77 -4.66
C ARG A 107 -10.89 -12.39 -4.13
N HIS A 108 -12.05 -12.27 -3.50
CA HIS A 108 -12.49 -11.01 -2.91
C HIS A 108 -11.50 -10.49 -1.85
N SER A 109 -11.00 -11.37 -0.98
CA SER A 109 -9.99 -11.00 0.01
C SER A 109 -8.68 -10.58 -0.65
N ALA A 110 -8.25 -11.28 -1.70
CA ALA A 110 -7.04 -10.91 -2.45
C ALA A 110 -7.19 -9.53 -3.11
N GLU A 111 -8.32 -9.26 -3.75
CA GLU A 111 -8.66 -7.95 -4.33
C GLU A 111 -8.67 -6.84 -3.26
N GLN A 112 -9.23 -7.11 -2.07
CA GLN A 112 -9.20 -6.17 -0.95
C GLN A 112 -7.78 -5.89 -0.46
N TYR A 113 -6.92 -6.91 -0.36
CA TYR A 113 -5.53 -6.71 0.02
C TYR A 113 -4.75 -5.93 -1.05
N GLU A 114 -4.99 -6.19 -2.33
CA GLU A 114 -4.37 -5.42 -3.42
C GLU A 114 -4.82 -3.97 -3.40
N TYR A 115 -6.11 -3.72 -3.16
CA TYR A 115 -6.65 -2.37 -3.01
C TYR A 115 -6.02 -1.63 -1.82
N GLN A 116 -5.99 -2.25 -0.64
CA GLN A 116 -5.36 -1.66 0.55
C GLN A 116 -3.86 -1.42 0.36
N ALA A 117 -3.16 -2.34 -0.30
CA ALA A 117 -1.75 -2.17 -0.62
C ALA A 117 -1.52 -1.01 -1.60
N ALA A 118 -2.40 -0.83 -2.59
CA ALA A 118 -2.35 0.31 -3.50
C ALA A 118 -2.64 1.63 -2.77
N GLU A 119 -3.65 1.66 -1.90
CA GLU A 119 -4.01 2.83 -1.10
C GLU A 119 -2.87 3.23 -0.13
N LEU A 120 -2.25 2.26 0.54
CA LEU A 120 -1.07 2.51 1.39
C LEU A 120 0.12 3.04 0.59
N ARG A 121 0.37 2.50 -0.61
CA ARG A 121 1.44 3.03 -1.49
C ARG A 121 1.14 4.45 -1.93
N ALA A 122 -0.09 4.73 -2.36
CA ALA A 122 -0.52 6.06 -2.76
C ALA A 122 -0.39 7.05 -1.59
N SER A 123 -0.85 6.68 -0.40
CA SER A 123 -0.68 7.51 0.81
C SER A 123 0.79 7.77 1.13
N ASN A 124 1.66 6.76 0.99
CA ASN A 124 3.09 6.94 1.21
C ASN A 124 3.74 7.84 0.15
N GLU A 125 3.33 7.74 -1.12
CA GLU A 125 3.77 8.64 -2.20
C GLU A 125 3.30 10.08 -1.94
N GLU A 126 2.06 10.29 -1.49
CA GLU A 126 1.55 11.60 -1.08
C GLU A 126 2.35 12.19 0.10
N PHE A 127 2.67 11.38 1.11
CA PHE A 127 3.53 11.83 2.22
C PHE A 127 4.94 12.19 1.75
N GLN A 128 5.51 11.45 0.81
CA GLN A 128 6.81 11.77 0.22
C GLN A 128 6.75 13.07 -0.60
N ALA A 129 5.70 13.26 -1.39
CA ALA A 129 5.47 14.49 -2.15
C ALA A 129 5.34 15.70 -1.22
N MET A 130 4.54 15.59 -0.15
CA MET A 130 4.38 16.66 0.85
C MET A 130 5.70 16.98 1.55
N ASN A 131 6.53 15.96 1.83
CA ASN A 131 7.84 16.17 2.44
C ASN A 131 8.79 16.91 1.49
N GLU A 132 8.76 16.58 0.20
CA GLU A 132 9.55 17.28 -0.82
C GLU A 132 9.06 18.72 -1.03
N GLU A 133 7.75 18.96 -1.03
CA GLU A 133 7.19 20.32 -1.06
C GLU A 133 7.62 21.15 0.15
N LEU A 134 7.58 20.58 1.36
CA LEU A 134 8.07 21.25 2.58
C LEU A 134 9.56 21.57 2.50
N ARG A 135 10.35 20.65 1.94
CA ARG A 135 11.78 20.87 1.72
C ARG A 135 12.01 21.99 0.72
N SER A 136 11.30 21.99 -0.41
CA SER A 136 11.37 23.07 -1.41
C SER A 136 10.98 24.42 -0.81
N ALA A 137 9.91 24.47 -0.01
CA ALA A 137 9.49 25.69 0.68
C ALA A 137 10.54 26.18 1.69
N ALA A 138 11.25 25.26 2.36
CA ALA A 138 12.35 25.61 3.25
C ALA A 138 13.57 26.17 2.48
N GLU A 139 13.90 25.57 1.33
CA GLU A 139 14.98 26.04 0.44
C GLU A 139 14.66 27.42 -0.17
N GLU A 140 13.41 27.65 -0.59
CA GLU A 140 12.93 28.96 -1.04
C GLU A 140 12.99 30.01 0.07
N LEU A 141 12.61 29.65 1.30
CA LEU A 141 12.68 30.56 2.45
C LEU A 141 14.13 30.95 2.77
N GLU A 142 15.06 30.00 2.73
CA GLU A 142 16.49 30.30 2.96
C GLU A 142 17.04 31.19 1.84
N THR A 143 16.67 30.92 0.58
CA THR A 143 17.03 31.79 -0.57
C THR A 143 16.50 33.21 -0.36
N SER A 144 15.22 33.36 0.02
CA SER A 144 14.62 34.68 0.27
C SER A 144 15.33 35.43 1.42
N LYS A 145 15.75 34.70 2.46
CA LYS A 145 16.52 35.26 3.56
C LYS A 145 17.92 35.71 3.11
N GLU A 146 18.61 34.93 2.29
CA GLU A 146 19.90 35.30 1.69
C GLU A 146 19.78 36.55 0.80
N GLU A 147 18.75 36.62 -0.03
CA GLU A 147 18.45 37.80 -0.87
C GLU A 147 18.21 39.05 -0.02
N LEU A 148 17.39 38.93 1.04
CA LEU A 148 17.14 40.04 1.97
C LEU A 148 18.42 40.49 2.69
N GLN A 149 19.29 39.55 3.06
CA GLN A 149 20.57 39.88 3.67
C GLN A 149 21.47 40.62 2.67
N SER A 150 21.55 40.15 1.43
CA SER A 150 22.31 40.82 0.36
C SER A 150 21.81 42.24 0.13
N ILE A 151 20.49 42.45 0.07
CA ILE A 151 19.90 43.79 -0.08
C ILE A 151 20.25 44.67 1.12
N ASN A 152 20.27 44.12 2.33
CA ASN A 152 20.65 44.88 3.52
C ASN A 152 22.12 45.33 3.46
N GLU A 153 23.01 44.44 3.02
CA GLU A 153 24.43 44.73 2.84
C GLU A 153 24.66 45.81 1.76
N GLU A 154 23.94 45.72 0.64
CA GLU A 154 23.98 46.72 -0.43
C GLU A 154 23.47 48.09 0.07
N LEU A 155 22.33 48.12 0.76
CA LEU A 155 21.77 49.34 1.35
C LEU A 155 22.75 49.97 2.35
N ARG A 156 23.42 49.16 3.17
CA ARG A 156 24.41 49.65 4.14
C ARG A 156 25.61 50.27 3.42
N THR A 157 26.04 49.65 2.31
CA THR A 157 27.12 50.16 1.47
C THR A 157 26.75 51.51 0.86
N VAL A 158 25.58 51.61 0.22
CA VAL A 158 25.06 52.86 -0.36
C VAL A 158 24.90 53.94 0.72
N ASN A 159 24.44 53.59 1.92
CA ASN A 159 24.33 54.55 3.01
C ASN A 159 25.70 55.10 3.44
N GLN A 160 26.72 54.23 3.47
CA GLN A 160 28.09 54.64 3.78
C GLN A 160 28.67 55.56 2.70
N GLU A 161 28.46 55.23 1.42
CA GLU A 161 28.85 56.10 0.30
C GLU A 161 28.18 57.48 0.37
N LEU A 162 26.88 57.50 0.68
CA LEU A 162 26.13 58.75 0.85
C LEU A 162 26.71 59.60 1.99
N LYS A 163 27.06 58.99 3.14
CA LYS A 163 27.70 59.69 4.26
C LYS A 163 29.04 60.29 3.86
N VAL A 164 29.87 59.54 3.15
CA VAL A 164 31.16 60.05 2.64
C VAL A 164 30.93 61.23 1.70
N LYS A 165 29.95 61.16 0.80
CA LYS A 165 29.60 62.28 -0.09
C LYS A 165 29.12 63.53 0.65
N ILE A 166 28.36 63.36 1.72
CA ILE A 166 27.92 64.47 2.59
C ILE A 166 29.12 65.11 3.28
N GLU A 167 30.05 64.31 3.81
CA GLU A 167 31.29 64.81 4.42
C GLU A 167 32.16 65.56 3.41
N GLU A 168 32.40 65.00 2.22
CA GLU A 168 33.14 65.65 1.13
C GLU A 168 32.51 66.99 0.73
N MET A 169 31.18 67.04 0.63
CA MET A 169 30.44 68.26 0.30
C MET A 169 30.53 69.29 1.42
N SER A 170 30.47 68.87 2.68
CA SER A 170 30.66 69.74 3.84
C SER A 170 32.06 70.34 3.88
N VAL A 171 33.10 69.53 3.68
CA VAL A 171 34.50 69.98 3.61
C VAL A 171 34.68 70.99 2.48
N THR A 172 34.16 70.71 1.28
CA THR A 172 34.24 71.62 0.14
C THR A 172 33.52 72.94 0.42
N SER A 173 32.31 72.88 1.02
CA SER A 173 31.55 74.06 1.42
C SER A 173 32.32 74.92 2.43
N ASN A 174 32.93 74.29 3.45
CA ASN A 174 33.74 74.98 4.44
C ASN A 174 34.99 75.63 3.81
N ASN A 175 35.66 74.94 2.89
CA ASN A 175 36.80 75.48 2.17
C ASN A 175 36.42 76.69 1.32
N LEU A 176 35.28 76.63 0.60
CA LEU A 176 34.76 77.77 -0.15
C LEU A 176 34.43 78.94 0.77
N GLN A 177 33.80 78.70 1.92
CA GLN A 177 33.50 79.74 2.89
C GLN A 177 34.77 80.41 3.43
N ASN A 178 35.80 79.62 3.74
CA ASN A 178 37.09 80.12 4.20
C ASN A 178 37.80 80.95 3.12
N LEU A 179 37.79 80.48 1.86
CA LEU A 179 38.35 81.23 0.73
C LEU A 179 37.64 82.57 0.54
N ILE A 180 36.30 82.57 0.52
CA ILE A 180 35.47 83.77 0.41
C ILE A 180 35.79 84.77 1.54
N ASN A 181 35.94 84.29 2.78
CA ASN A 181 36.27 85.14 3.92
C ASN A 181 37.71 85.69 3.85
N SER A 182 38.66 84.91 3.31
CA SER A 182 40.08 85.30 3.22
C SER A 182 40.43 86.20 2.04
N ALA A 183 39.63 86.20 0.96
CA ALA A 183 39.91 86.95 -0.26
C ALA A 183 39.90 88.48 -0.07
N GLY A 184 39.31 88.98 1.01
CA GLY A 184 39.29 90.42 1.35
C GLY A 184 38.48 91.30 0.39
N VAL A 185 37.78 90.70 -0.58
CA VAL A 185 36.93 91.41 -1.54
C VAL A 185 35.52 91.51 -0.98
N ALA A 186 34.98 92.72 -0.87
CA ALA A 186 33.59 92.94 -0.50
C ALA A 186 32.63 92.37 -1.56
N THR A 187 31.96 91.26 -1.24
CA THR A 187 31.02 90.56 -2.13
C THR A 187 29.73 90.23 -1.39
N VAL A 188 28.58 90.45 -2.05
CA VAL A 188 27.25 90.09 -1.57
C VAL A 188 26.61 89.14 -2.58
N PHE A 189 26.18 87.95 -2.13
CA PHE A 189 25.47 86.98 -2.94
C PHE A 189 23.97 87.09 -2.71
N LEU A 190 23.23 87.27 -3.80
CA LEU A 190 21.78 87.39 -3.81
C LEU A 190 21.15 86.13 -4.42
N ASP A 191 19.95 85.77 -3.98
CA ASP A 191 19.14 84.78 -4.68
C ASP A 191 18.38 85.40 -5.88
N ARG A 192 17.55 84.58 -6.53
CA ARG A 192 16.72 85.02 -7.68
C ARG A 192 15.65 86.06 -7.28
N ALA A 193 15.35 86.20 -6.00
CA ALA A 193 14.42 87.20 -5.47
C ALA A 193 15.16 88.45 -4.93
N PHE A 194 16.46 88.58 -5.19
CA PHE A 194 17.32 89.65 -4.68
C PHE A 194 17.45 89.69 -3.15
N CYS A 195 17.23 88.57 -2.46
CA CYS A 195 17.49 88.46 -1.02
C CYS A 195 18.96 88.04 -0.77
N ILE A 196 19.59 88.66 0.23
CA ILE A 196 20.98 88.35 0.63
C ILE A 196 21.04 86.94 1.21
N ARG A 197 21.82 86.07 0.57
CA ARG A 197 22.10 84.70 1.05
C ARG A 197 23.44 84.57 1.74
N LEU A 198 24.42 85.33 1.30
CA LEU A 198 25.79 85.30 1.83
C LEU A 198 26.42 86.67 1.62
N TYR A 199 27.25 87.11 2.57
CA TYR A 199 28.07 88.31 2.41
C TYR A 199 29.44 88.08 3.06
N THR A 200 30.47 88.69 2.48
CA THR A 200 31.82 88.69 3.07
C THR A 200 31.93 89.74 4.18
N PRO A 201 32.75 89.54 5.22
CA PRO A 201 32.99 90.54 6.27
C PRO A 201 33.46 91.91 5.72
N ALA A 202 34.24 91.91 4.65
CA ALA A 202 34.69 93.14 3.97
C ALA A 202 33.52 94.01 3.43
N ALA A 203 32.37 93.40 3.11
CA ALA A 203 31.18 94.12 2.67
C ALA A 203 30.43 94.83 3.82
N GLN A 204 30.70 94.47 5.08
CA GLN A 204 30.12 95.14 6.25
C GLN A 204 30.86 96.45 6.60
N GLN A 205 32.06 96.65 6.05
CA GLN A 205 32.91 97.82 6.29
C GLN A 205 32.78 98.90 5.21
N LEU A 206 31.95 98.66 4.19
CA LEU A 206 31.57 99.63 3.14
C LEU A 206 30.26 100.33 3.52
#